data_AF-A0A3M3MVY0-F1
#
_entry.id   AF-A0A3M3MVY0-F1
#
_cell.length_a   1.000
_cell.length_b   1.000
_cell.length_c   1.000
_cell.angle_alpha   90.00
_cell.angle_beta   90.00
_cell.angle_gamma   90.00
#
_symmetry.space_group_name_H-M   'P 1'
#
loop_
_entity.id
_entity.type
_entity.pdbx_description
1 polymer ?
#
loop_
_entity_poly.entity_id
_entity_poly.type
_entity_poly.pdbx_seq_one_letter_code
_entity_poly.pdbx_strand_id
1 'polypeptide(L)'
;MCDPRIIGETVYMLGNGTGKARANDRGQAGRQVQEWRLLFLSTGEKTLAQHMAEANKELKAGMEVRMLAVPADASKGLGMFDTLNGFDDAAALSDALKARVAKYYGTPLTAFLTALCEPDKRHAWSAILRRTLEGFIAQSLPASASGQAHRAAARFGLAAAAGELATAMGITGWPDGTATTAARVCLNAWMNERGGVGNFEGDAIVSRLRQVIERFGESRFTRWESAAAKIDEHGPRTIDRLGFRKTMEHGLGDSLHTTNTYYVLPESWRSEIFRGMNINAVNKELLQRGVIEPGNDGKASSLVRLPGLGTQRCYIVKTIPGLAESEARAA
;
A
#
# COMPACT_ATOMS: atom_id res chain seq x y z
N MET A 1 16.12 17.05 10.16
CA MET A 1 15.41 15.89 9.57
C MET A 1 14.87 15.03 10.70
N CYS A 2 13.66 14.47 10.60
CA CYS A 2 13.08 13.61 11.65
C CYS A 2 13.88 12.30 11.75
N ASP A 3 14.03 11.75 12.96
CA ASP A 3 14.78 10.51 13.18
C ASP A 3 14.00 9.29 12.61
N PRO A 4 14.65 8.43 11.79
CA PRO A 4 14.06 7.19 11.25
C PRO A 4 13.31 6.32 12.27
N ARG A 5 13.79 6.31 13.52
CA ARG A 5 13.23 5.50 14.60
C ARG A 5 11.88 6.01 15.09
N ILE A 6 11.56 7.29 14.92
CA ILE A 6 10.33 7.89 15.47
C ILE A 6 9.39 8.44 14.38
N ILE A 7 9.82 8.48 13.12
CA ILE A 7 9.04 9.12 12.04
C ILE A 7 7.65 8.51 11.86
N GLY A 8 7.51 7.19 11.94
CA GLY A 8 6.20 6.52 11.84
C GLY A 8 5.22 6.93 12.96
N GLU A 9 5.71 7.05 14.20
CA GLU A 9 4.91 7.53 15.34
C GLU A 9 4.57 9.02 15.19
N THR A 10 5.50 9.80 14.65
CA THR A 10 5.29 11.23 14.36
C THR A 10 4.19 11.43 13.32
N VAL A 11 4.17 10.62 12.25
CA VAL A 11 3.10 10.62 11.25
C VAL A 11 1.76 10.25 11.86
N TYR A 12 1.73 9.29 12.79
CA TYR A 12 0.49 8.98 13.52
C TYR A 12 -0.01 10.15 14.35
N MET A 13 0.87 10.78 15.14
CA MET A 13 0.49 11.94 15.95
C MET A 13 -0.04 13.08 15.09
N LEU A 14 0.68 13.44 14.02
CA LEU A 14 0.25 14.48 13.08
C LEU A 14 -1.10 14.17 12.45
N GLY A 15 -1.29 12.94 11.96
CA GLY A 15 -2.53 12.52 11.31
C GLY A 15 -3.71 12.30 12.26
N ASN A 16 -3.46 12.01 13.55
CA ASN A 16 -4.49 11.82 14.57
C ASN A 16 -4.90 13.14 15.25
N GLY A 17 -4.12 14.20 15.09
CA GLY A 17 -4.47 15.48 15.66
C GLY A 17 -4.14 15.63 17.15
N THR A 18 -3.26 14.79 17.71
CA THR A 18 -3.02 14.77 19.16
C THR A 18 -1.54 14.63 19.52
N GLY A 19 -1.12 15.44 20.48
CA GLY A 19 0.20 15.41 21.09
C GLY A 19 0.44 14.20 21.99
N LYS A 20 1.70 14.00 22.39
CA LYS A 20 2.06 12.96 23.35
C LYS A 20 1.71 13.40 24.77
N ALA A 21 0.85 12.65 25.45
CA ALA A 21 0.60 12.83 26.88
C ALA A 21 1.89 12.55 27.68
N ARG A 22 2.14 13.38 28.69
CA ARG A 22 3.26 13.19 29.63
C ARG A 22 2.69 13.19 31.05
N ALA A 23 3.05 12.20 31.85
CA ALA A 23 2.78 12.22 33.28
C ALA A 23 3.72 13.23 33.96
N ASN A 24 3.27 13.84 35.06
CA ASN A 24 4.15 14.58 35.94
C ASN A 24 4.95 13.63 36.85
N ASP A 25 5.87 14.19 37.62
CA ASP A 25 6.68 13.52 38.65
C ASP A 25 5.85 12.80 39.73
N ARG A 26 4.56 13.12 39.85
CA ARG A 26 3.60 12.50 40.76
C ARG A 26 2.68 11.46 40.11
N GLY A 27 2.93 11.08 38.85
CA GLY A 27 2.13 10.10 38.12
C GLY A 27 0.73 10.58 37.71
N GLN A 28 0.42 11.86 37.89
CA GLN A 28 -0.81 12.47 37.41
C GLN A 28 -0.65 12.90 35.95
N ALA A 29 -1.77 13.03 35.23
CA ALA A 29 -1.76 13.63 33.90
C ALA A 29 -1.07 15.00 33.97
N GLY A 30 -0.02 15.20 33.17
CA GLY A 30 0.73 16.46 33.13
C GLY A 30 -0.05 17.57 32.42
N ARG A 31 0.65 18.45 31.71
CA ARG A 31 0.02 19.53 30.91
C ARG A 31 -1.01 18.96 29.91
N GLN A 32 -2.05 19.74 29.64
CA GLN A 32 -3.07 19.41 28.65
C GLN A 32 -2.44 19.06 27.30
N VAL A 33 -2.87 17.93 26.74
CA VAL A 33 -2.42 17.46 25.43
C VAL A 33 -2.85 18.47 24.38
N GLN A 34 -1.91 18.89 23.54
CA GLN A 34 -2.22 19.77 22.42
C GLN A 34 -2.97 18.97 21.35
N GLU A 35 -4.05 19.55 20.84
CA GLU A 35 -4.87 18.97 19.77
C GLU A 35 -4.85 19.87 18.54
N TRP A 36 -4.95 19.26 17.36
CA TRP A 36 -4.96 19.98 16.09
C TRP A 36 -5.76 19.25 15.02
N ARG A 37 -6.18 20.00 14.00
CA ARG A 37 -6.79 19.46 12.79
C ARG A 37 -6.18 20.15 11.60
N LEU A 38 -5.21 19.50 10.96
CA LEU A 38 -4.43 20.08 9.87
C LEU A 38 -4.22 19.08 8.74
N LEU A 39 -4.09 19.62 7.52
CA LEU A 39 -3.41 18.95 6.42
C LEU A 39 -1.96 19.41 6.46
N PHE A 40 -1.02 18.48 6.34
CA PHE A 40 0.41 18.79 6.30
C PHE A 40 1.02 18.29 5.01
N LEU A 41 2.06 19.01 4.58
CA LEU A 41 2.89 18.65 3.44
C LEU A 41 4.33 18.52 3.94
N SER A 42 5.05 17.57 3.35
CA SER A 42 6.48 17.40 3.55
C SER A 42 7.09 17.04 2.21
N THR A 43 8.29 17.54 1.96
CA THR A 43 9.07 17.23 0.77
C THR A 43 10.38 16.57 1.19
N GLY A 44 10.87 15.64 0.38
CA GLY A 44 12.11 14.93 0.67
C GLY A 44 12.47 13.95 -0.43
N GLU A 45 13.73 13.52 -0.42
CA GLU A 45 14.28 12.58 -1.39
C GLU A 45 13.85 11.13 -1.13
N LYS A 46 13.46 10.83 0.11
CA LYS A 46 13.07 9.49 0.56
C LYS A 46 11.60 9.45 0.91
N THR A 47 10.93 8.39 0.48
CA THR A 47 9.57 8.08 0.93
C THR A 47 9.56 7.74 2.42
N LEU A 48 8.38 7.80 3.06
CA LEU A 48 8.23 7.39 4.46
C LEU A 48 8.70 5.93 4.68
N ALA A 49 8.41 5.05 3.71
CA ALA A 49 8.86 3.66 3.75
C ALA A 49 10.39 3.54 3.75
N GLN A 50 11.05 4.23 2.81
CA GLN A 50 12.51 4.25 2.71
C GLN A 50 13.15 4.82 3.97
N HIS A 51 12.60 5.90 4.51
CA HIS A 51 13.12 6.53 5.71
C HIS A 51 12.96 5.64 6.95
N MET A 52 11.83 4.91 7.09
CA MET A 52 11.65 3.94 8.18
C MET A 52 12.56 2.71 8.04
N ALA A 53 12.84 2.28 6.81
CA ALA A 53 13.69 1.13 6.54
C ALA A 53 15.13 1.31 7.03
N GLU A 54 15.64 2.56 7.08
CA GLU A 54 16.96 2.87 7.67
C GLU A 54 17.09 2.49 9.15
N ALA A 55 15.96 2.43 9.87
CA ALA A 55 15.89 1.95 11.24
C ALA A 55 15.38 0.50 11.36
N ASN A 56 15.39 -0.26 10.26
CA ASN A 56 14.80 -1.60 10.17
C ASN A 56 13.32 -1.64 10.64
N LYS A 57 12.57 -0.56 10.37
CA LYS A 57 11.13 -0.49 10.65
C LYS A 57 10.32 -0.62 9.37
N GLU A 58 9.23 -1.37 9.45
CA GLU A 58 8.30 -1.54 8.34
C GLU A 58 7.21 -0.46 8.36
N LEU A 59 6.86 0.03 7.17
CA LEU A 59 5.72 0.94 7.00
C LEU A 59 4.42 0.15 7.20
N LYS A 60 3.60 0.63 8.14
CA LYS A 60 2.24 0.09 8.33
C LYS A 60 1.27 0.84 7.42
N ALA A 61 0.30 0.14 6.85
CA ALA A 61 -0.78 0.73 6.06
C ALA A 61 -1.48 1.93 6.73
N GLY A 62 -1.65 1.89 8.05
CA GLY A 62 -2.24 2.99 8.82
C GLY A 62 -1.40 4.28 8.80
N MET A 63 -0.08 4.18 8.70
CA MET A 63 0.83 5.33 8.56
C MET A 63 0.84 5.85 7.13
N GLU A 64 0.89 4.96 6.14
CA GLU A 64 0.84 5.30 4.71
C GLU A 64 -0.39 6.14 4.38
N VAL A 65 -1.58 5.68 4.79
CA VAL A 65 -2.82 6.42 4.59
C VAL A 65 -2.92 7.68 5.45
N ARG A 66 -1.91 8.09 6.21
CA ARG A 66 -1.85 9.41 6.86
C ARG A 66 -0.87 10.36 6.19
N MET A 67 0.09 9.82 5.44
CA MET A 67 1.08 10.57 4.69
C MET A 67 1.24 9.93 3.31
N LEU A 68 0.44 10.39 2.37
CA LEU A 68 0.43 9.89 0.99
C LEU A 68 1.68 10.43 0.28
N ALA A 69 2.56 9.53 -0.16
CA ALA A 69 3.76 9.90 -0.89
C ALA A 69 3.43 10.06 -2.39
N VAL A 70 3.46 11.29 -2.90
CA VAL A 70 3.26 11.56 -4.33
C VAL A 70 4.62 11.82 -4.98
N PRO A 71 4.97 11.12 -6.06
CA PRO A 71 6.17 11.44 -6.84
C PRO A 71 6.15 12.91 -7.28
N ALA A 72 7.27 13.61 -7.10
CA ALA A 72 7.37 15.02 -7.48
C ALA A 72 7.54 15.21 -8.99
N ASP A 73 8.11 14.23 -9.70
CA ASP A 73 8.31 14.31 -11.16
C ASP A 73 6.99 14.16 -11.91
N ALA A 74 6.65 15.15 -12.73
CA ALA A 74 5.46 15.17 -13.58
C ALA A 74 5.58 14.24 -14.80
N SER A 75 6.74 13.59 -15.01
CA SER A 75 7.03 12.67 -16.11
C SER A 75 6.90 13.30 -17.50
N LYS A 76 7.19 14.61 -17.60
CA LYS A 76 7.13 15.40 -18.84
C LYS A 76 8.49 15.97 -19.28
N GLY A 77 9.58 15.54 -18.62
CA GLY A 77 10.93 16.07 -18.87
C GLY A 77 11.15 17.49 -18.34
N LEU A 78 10.22 18.01 -17.53
CA LEU A 78 10.25 19.36 -16.95
C LEU A 78 10.38 19.33 -15.42
N GLY A 79 10.81 18.20 -14.85
CA GLY A 79 10.84 17.96 -13.42
C GLY A 79 9.42 18.00 -12.82
N MET A 80 9.21 18.84 -11.81
CA MET A 80 7.92 18.91 -11.10
C MET A 80 6.80 19.65 -11.84
N PHE A 81 7.10 20.24 -13.00
CA PHE A 81 6.17 21.08 -13.73
C PHE A 81 5.52 20.34 -14.89
N ASP A 82 4.23 20.58 -15.09
CA ASP A 82 3.52 20.11 -16.27
C ASP A 82 3.76 21.00 -17.50
N THR A 83 3.89 22.30 -17.27
CA THR A 83 4.08 23.34 -18.27
C THR A 83 4.99 24.43 -17.69
N LEU A 84 5.73 25.12 -18.55
CA LEU A 84 6.61 26.21 -18.11
C LEU A 84 5.92 27.57 -18.06
N ASN A 85 4.67 27.70 -18.53
CA ASN A 85 3.88 28.94 -18.50
C ASN A 85 4.63 30.19 -19.03
N GLY A 86 5.39 30.02 -20.12
CA GLY A 86 6.13 31.11 -20.77
C GLY A 86 7.53 31.38 -20.21
N PHE A 87 8.03 30.56 -19.28
CA PHE A 87 9.42 30.59 -18.84
C PHE A 87 10.31 29.70 -19.73
N ASP A 88 11.60 30.04 -19.80
CA ASP A 88 12.58 29.35 -20.65
C ASP A 88 12.85 27.92 -20.19
N ASP A 89 12.90 27.69 -18.88
CA ASP A 89 13.11 26.37 -18.28
C ASP A 89 12.46 26.23 -16.89
N ALA A 90 12.54 25.02 -16.33
CA ALA A 90 11.98 24.69 -15.02
C ALA A 90 12.65 25.45 -13.86
N ALA A 91 13.94 25.78 -13.98
CA ALA A 91 14.67 26.52 -12.96
C ALA A 91 14.19 27.98 -12.91
N ALA A 92 14.06 28.62 -14.07
CA ALA A 92 13.52 29.97 -14.23
C ALA A 92 12.10 30.08 -13.67
N LEU A 93 11.22 29.10 -13.96
CA LEU A 93 9.88 29.06 -13.36
C LEU A 93 9.94 28.91 -11.83
N SER A 94 10.77 27.99 -11.32
CA SER A 94 10.93 27.77 -9.87
C SER A 94 11.39 29.03 -9.15
N ASP A 95 12.41 29.71 -9.67
CA ASP A 95 12.98 30.90 -9.05
C ASP A 95 12.03 32.10 -9.13
N ALA A 96 11.29 32.24 -10.24
CA ALA A 96 10.23 33.24 -10.36
C ALA A 96 9.10 33.00 -9.35
N LEU A 97 8.67 31.74 -9.14
CA LEU A 97 7.66 31.39 -8.14
C LEU A 97 8.15 31.70 -6.72
N LYS A 98 9.39 31.32 -6.36
CA LYS A 98 9.98 31.64 -5.05
C LYS A 98 10.02 33.14 -4.80
N ALA A 99 10.50 33.92 -5.77
CA ALA A 99 10.61 35.38 -5.64
C ALA A 99 9.24 36.06 -5.47
N ARG A 100 8.20 35.56 -6.15
CA ARG A 100 6.83 36.10 -6.05
C ARG A 100 6.15 35.70 -4.75
N VAL A 101 6.22 34.42 -4.35
CA VAL A 101 5.63 33.93 -3.10
C VAL A 101 6.28 34.57 -1.87
N ALA A 102 7.55 34.97 -1.94
CA ALA A 102 8.20 35.72 -0.87
C ALA A 102 7.62 37.15 -0.67
N LYS A 103 7.00 37.73 -1.71
CA LYS A 103 6.41 39.08 -1.67
C LYS A 103 4.88 39.05 -1.53
N TYR A 104 4.24 38.06 -2.13
CA TYR A 104 2.79 37.95 -2.23
C TYR A 104 2.35 36.57 -1.70
N TYR A 105 1.82 36.55 -0.49
CA TYR A 105 1.36 35.32 0.18
C TYR A 105 0.14 35.59 1.07
N GLY A 106 -0.59 34.52 1.41
CA GLY A 106 -1.73 34.56 2.33
C GLY A 106 -3.05 35.11 1.76
N THR A 107 -3.01 35.95 0.73
CA THR A 107 -4.21 36.60 0.15
C THR A 107 -5.33 35.63 -0.24
N PRO A 108 -5.07 34.54 -0.99
CA PRO A 108 -6.14 33.62 -1.40
C PRO A 108 -6.81 32.91 -0.21
N LEU A 109 -6.04 32.58 0.83
CA LEU A 109 -6.57 31.90 2.01
C LEU A 109 -7.51 32.81 2.80
N THR A 110 -7.14 34.07 3.01
CA THR A 110 -8.00 35.02 3.71
C THR A 110 -9.32 35.23 2.96
N ALA A 111 -9.27 35.44 1.64
CA ALA A 111 -10.47 35.57 0.81
C ALA A 111 -11.37 34.33 0.89
N PHE A 112 -10.77 33.13 0.80
CA PHE A 112 -11.50 31.88 0.89
C PHE A 112 -12.17 31.68 2.25
N LEU A 113 -11.47 31.98 3.35
CA LEU A 113 -12.02 31.88 4.69
C LEU A 113 -13.15 32.88 4.93
N THR A 114 -13.04 34.11 4.43
CA THR A 114 -14.11 35.10 4.51
C THR A 114 -15.38 34.58 3.82
N ALA A 115 -15.28 34.08 2.60
CA ALA A 115 -16.41 33.54 1.85
C ALA A 115 -16.99 32.24 2.47
N LEU A 116 -16.13 31.37 3.01
CA LEU A 116 -16.54 30.12 3.64
C LEU A 116 -17.30 30.34 4.96
N CYS A 117 -16.98 31.42 5.67
CA CYS A 117 -17.56 31.79 6.96
C CYS A 117 -18.78 32.71 6.87
N GLU A 118 -19.29 32.98 5.67
CA GLU A 118 -20.55 33.72 5.51
C GLU A 118 -21.70 32.97 6.21
N PRO A 119 -22.39 33.58 7.20
CA PRO A 119 -23.30 32.88 8.11
C PRO A 119 -24.36 32.02 7.42
N ASP A 120 -24.94 32.54 6.34
CA ASP A 120 -26.09 31.92 5.65
C ASP A 120 -25.69 30.87 4.62
N LYS A 121 -24.40 30.76 4.27
CA LYS A 121 -23.94 29.87 3.18
C LYS A 121 -23.31 28.57 3.67
N ARG A 122 -23.05 28.42 4.97
CA ARG A 122 -22.37 27.26 5.55
C ARG A 122 -23.01 25.91 5.17
N HIS A 123 -24.34 25.83 5.19
CA HIS A 123 -25.06 24.61 4.82
C HIS A 123 -24.91 24.30 3.32
N ALA A 124 -25.03 25.32 2.47
CA ALA A 124 -24.83 25.17 1.02
C ALA A 124 -23.40 24.72 0.69
N TRP A 125 -22.38 25.34 1.31
CA TRP A 125 -20.98 24.94 1.16
C TRP A 125 -20.73 23.51 1.61
N SER A 126 -21.32 23.09 2.73
CA SER A 126 -21.19 21.71 3.23
C SER A 126 -21.80 20.70 2.25
N ALA A 127 -22.95 21.02 1.65
CA ALA A 127 -23.60 20.17 0.66
C ALA A 127 -22.78 20.08 -0.64
N ILE A 128 -22.28 21.21 -1.14
CA ILE A 128 -21.43 21.27 -2.34
C ILE A 128 -20.15 20.47 -2.14
N LEU A 129 -19.42 20.70 -1.04
CA LEU A 129 -18.18 19.98 -0.75
C LEU A 129 -18.40 18.47 -0.64
N ARG A 130 -19.48 18.01 0.03
CA ARG A 130 -19.81 16.58 0.11
C ARG A 130 -20.10 15.99 -1.26
N ARG A 131 -20.95 16.64 -2.05
CA ARG A 131 -21.30 16.18 -3.39
C ARG A 131 -20.08 16.09 -4.30
N THR A 132 -19.22 17.11 -4.30
CA THR A 132 -18.01 17.13 -5.12
C THR A 132 -17.02 16.04 -4.68
N LEU A 133 -16.86 15.85 -3.36
CA LEU A 133 -16.01 14.79 -2.81
C LEU A 133 -16.51 13.38 -3.19
N GLU A 134 -17.82 13.12 -3.03
CA GLU A 134 -18.43 11.83 -3.37
C GLU A 134 -18.32 11.56 -4.87
N GLY A 135 -18.59 12.56 -5.71
CA GLY A 135 -18.42 12.48 -7.16
C GLY A 135 -16.97 12.20 -7.57
N PHE A 136 -16.00 12.87 -6.93
CA PHE A 136 -14.57 12.63 -7.16
C PHE A 136 -14.20 11.18 -6.84
N ILE A 137 -14.61 10.67 -5.69
CA ILE A 137 -14.30 9.29 -5.26
C ILE A 137 -14.93 8.28 -6.23
N ALA A 138 -16.22 8.45 -6.56
CA ALA A 138 -16.95 7.53 -7.44
C ALA A 138 -16.35 7.47 -8.86
N GLN A 139 -15.83 8.59 -9.36
CA GLN A 139 -15.20 8.64 -10.67
C GLN A 139 -13.72 8.23 -10.67
N SER A 140 -13.08 8.15 -9.51
CA SER A 140 -11.63 7.90 -9.43
C SER A 140 -11.30 6.48 -8.99
N LEU A 141 -12.24 5.76 -8.37
CA LEU A 141 -12.01 4.43 -7.81
C LEU A 141 -13.04 3.41 -8.33
N PRO A 142 -12.62 2.17 -8.62
CA PRO A 142 -13.56 1.07 -8.86
C PRO A 142 -14.25 0.65 -7.55
N ALA A 143 -15.39 -0.03 -7.65
CA ALA A 143 -16.13 -0.54 -6.49
C ALA A 143 -15.33 -1.54 -5.63
N SER A 144 -14.32 -2.18 -6.20
CA SER A 144 -13.42 -3.12 -5.52
C SER A 144 -12.22 -2.46 -4.82
N ALA A 145 -12.12 -1.12 -4.86
CA ALA A 145 -10.99 -0.41 -4.29
C ALA A 145 -10.87 -0.64 -2.77
N SER A 146 -9.63 -0.76 -2.29
CA SER A 146 -9.38 -0.96 -0.86
C SER A 146 -9.83 0.26 -0.03
N GLY A 147 -10.16 0.05 1.25
CA GLY A 147 -10.45 1.15 2.17
C GLY A 147 -9.28 2.14 2.33
N GLN A 148 -8.05 1.71 2.02
CA GLN A 148 -6.87 2.58 1.96
C GLN A 148 -6.93 3.52 0.75
N ALA A 149 -7.25 3.00 -0.44
CA ALA A 149 -7.46 3.79 -1.64
C ALA A 149 -8.61 4.80 -1.46
N HIS A 150 -9.73 4.40 -0.85
CA HIS A 150 -10.82 5.32 -0.51
C HIS A 150 -10.38 6.47 0.39
N ARG A 151 -9.56 6.20 1.42
CA ARG A 151 -9.02 7.27 2.30
C ARG A 151 -8.07 8.20 1.57
N ALA A 152 -7.29 7.70 0.63
CA ALA A 152 -6.42 8.54 -0.20
C ALA A 152 -7.24 9.43 -1.14
N ALA A 153 -8.18 8.84 -1.89
CA ALA A 153 -9.07 9.57 -2.78
C ALA A 153 -9.90 10.63 -2.03
N ALA A 154 -10.31 10.36 -0.78
CA ALA A 154 -11.02 11.34 0.01
C ALA A 154 -10.17 12.60 0.32
N ARG A 155 -8.85 12.47 0.51
CA ARG A 155 -7.98 13.63 0.72
C ARG A 155 -7.77 14.45 -0.54
N PHE A 156 -7.48 13.78 -1.66
CA PHE A 156 -7.34 14.46 -2.95
C PHE A 156 -8.67 15.08 -3.40
N GLY A 157 -9.78 14.38 -3.20
CA GLY A 157 -11.11 14.89 -3.49
C GLY A 157 -11.50 16.09 -2.63
N LEU A 158 -11.05 16.15 -1.37
CA LEU A 158 -11.25 17.33 -0.53
C LEU A 158 -10.45 18.53 -1.06
N ALA A 159 -9.21 18.33 -1.50
CA ALA A 159 -8.40 19.38 -2.13
C ALA A 159 -9.03 19.85 -3.46
N ALA A 160 -9.52 18.91 -4.29
CA ALA A 160 -10.27 19.23 -5.50
C ALA A 160 -11.51 20.08 -5.17
N ALA A 161 -12.36 19.62 -4.25
CA ALA A 161 -13.59 20.30 -3.88
C ALA A 161 -13.33 21.71 -3.34
N ALA A 162 -12.29 21.89 -2.52
CA ALA A 162 -11.89 23.21 -2.04
C ALA A 162 -11.39 24.11 -3.18
N GLY A 163 -10.60 23.58 -4.11
CA GLY A 163 -10.08 24.32 -5.25
C GLY A 163 -11.17 24.72 -6.26
N GLU A 164 -12.12 23.83 -6.55
CA GLU A 164 -13.28 24.17 -7.41
C GLU A 164 -14.16 25.22 -6.74
N LEU A 165 -14.40 25.11 -5.42
CA LEU A 165 -15.16 26.11 -4.68
C LEU A 165 -14.46 27.48 -4.69
N ALA A 166 -13.14 27.51 -4.47
CA ALA A 166 -12.36 28.74 -4.54
C ALA A 166 -12.37 29.34 -5.96
N THR A 167 -12.38 28.50 -6.99
CA THR A 167 -12.50 28.92 -8.39
C THR A 167 -13.86 29.55 -8.68
N ALA A 168 -14.94 28.91 -8.26
CA ALA A 168 -16.30 29.46 -8.38
C ALA A 168 -16.50 30.78 -7.61
N MET A 169 -15.72 31.00 -6.54
CA MET A 169 -15.67 32.26 -5.79
C MET A 169 -14.80 33.34 -6.45
N GLY A 170 -14.14 33.04 -7.58
CA GLY A 170 -13.25 33.96 -8.28
C GLY A 170 -11.89 34.17 -7.63
N ILE A 171 -11.47 33.28 -6.72
CA ILE A 171 -10.25 33.47 -5.91
C ILE A 171 -9.00 32.97 -6.65
N THR A 172 -9.10 31.85 -7.35
CA THR A 172 -7.94 31.20 -8.00
C THR A 172 -7.63 31.78 -9.37
N GLY A 173 -8.67 32.23 -10.09
CA GLY A 173 -8.59 32.56 -11.52
C GLY A 173 -8.34 31.35 -12.42
N TRP A 174 -8.49 30.12 -11.91
CA TRP A 174 -8.32 28.90 -12.70
C TRP A 174 -9.55 28.61 -13.57
N PRO A 175 -9.39 27.92 -14.71
CA PRO A 175 -10.53 27.33 -15.42
C PRO A 175 -11.25 26.28 -14.56
N ASP A 176 -12.57 26.17 -14.73
CA ASP A 176 -13.38 25.13 -14.10
C ASP A 176 -12.81 23.72 -14.34
N GLY A 177 -12.77 22.89 -13.30
CA GLY A 177 -12.24 21.52 -13.38
C GLY A 177 -10.72 21.39 -13.25
N THR A 178 -9.98 22.50 -13.17
CA THR A 178 -8.51 22.47 -13.02
C THR A 178 -8.09 21.80 -11.71
N ALA A 179 -8.73 22.15 -10.60
CA ALA A 179 -8.38 21.58 -9.29
C ALA A 179 -8.71 20.08 -9.22
N THR A 180 -9.83 19.69 -9.80
CA THR A 180 -10.26 18.29 -9.94
C THR A 180 -9.29 17.48 -10.77
N THR A 181 -8.86 18.02 -11.92
CA THR A 181 -7.90 17.36 -12.81
C THR A 181 -6.55 17.18 -12.12
N ALA A 182 -6.02 18.24 -11.48
CA ALA A 182 -4.76 18.17 -10.76
C ALA A 182 -4.80 17.16 -9.59
N ALA A 183 -5.87 17.16 -8.80
CA ALA A 183 -6.03 16.19 -7.71
C ALA A 183 -6.10 14.75 -8.21
N ARG A 184 -6.72 14.51 -9.38
CA ARG A 184 -6.79 13.19 -10.01
C ARG A 184 -5.41 12.74 -10.52
N VAL A 185 -4.63 13.65 -11.10
CA VAL A 185 -3.24 13.37 -11.52
C VAL A 185 -2.41 12.92 -10.31
N CYS A 186 -2.46 13.66 -9.19
CA CYS A 186 -1.74 13.29 -7.98
C CYS A 186 -2.23 11.97 -7.35
N LEU A 187 -3.55 11.73 -7.33
CA LEU A 187 -4.11 10.46 -6.86
C LEU A 187 -3.63 9.29 -7.72
N ASN A 188 -3.65 9.43 -9.05
CA ASN A 188 -3.19 8.40 -9.97
C ASN A 188 -1.69 8.14 -9.81
N ALA A 189 -0.88 9.19 -9.69
CA ALA A 189 0.56 9.05 -9.43
C ALA A 189 0.82 8.28 -8.12
N TRP A 190 0.09 8.61 -7.05
CA TRP A 190 0.16 7.87 -5.79
C TRP A 190 -0.29 6.40 -5.94
N MET A 191 -1.39 6.13 -6.66
CA MET A 191 -1.87 4.76 -6.88
C MET A 191 -0.88 3.92 -7.68
N ASN A 192 -0.25 4.50 -8.71
CA ASN A 192 0.75 3.83 -9.53
C ASN A 192 1.99 3.46 -8.72
N GLU A 193 2.53 4.40 -7.94
CA GLU A 193 3.67 4.16 -7.05
C GLU A 193 3.36 3.08 -6.00
N ARG A 194 2.11 3.03 -5.54
CA ARG A 194 1.63 2.05 -4.56
C ARG A 194 1.45 0.63 -5.12
N GLY A 195 1.49 0.45 -6.45
CA GLY A 195 1.19 -0.84 -7.10
C GLY A 195 -0.30 -1.09 -7.33
N GLY A 196 -1.13 -0.04 -7.31
CA GLY A 196 -2.55 -0.06 -7.70
C GLY A 196 -3.54 0.27 -6.58
N VAL A 197 -4.83 0.00 -6.86
CA VAL A 197 -5.96 0.23 -5.92
C VAL A 197 -6.10 -0.83 -4.82
N GLY A 198 -5.26 -1.87 -4.90
CA GLY A 198 -5.25 -3.06 -4.04
C GLY A 198 -4.88 -2.79 -2.56
N ASN A 199 -4.91 -3.87 -1.78
CA ASN A 199 -4.54 -3.86 -0.37
C ASN A 199 -3.05 -4.14 -0.21
N PHE A 200 -2.28 -3.18 0.31
CA PHE A 200 -0.82 -3.27 0.54
C PHE A 200 -0.44 -4.53 1.34
N GLU A 201 -1.29 -4.90 2.31
CA GLU A 201 -1.07 -6.10 3.12
C GLU A 201 -1.15 -7.38 2.26
N GLY A 202 -2.07 -7.44 1.30
CA GLY A 202 -2.26 -8.62 0.46
C GLY A 202 -1.12 -8.85 -0.53
N ASP A 203 -0.62 -7.78 -1.14
CA ASP A 203 0.50 -7.87 -2.09
C ASP A 203 1.81 -8.19 -1.36
N ALA A 204 2.02 -7.64 -0.16
CA ALA A 204 3.15 -8.00 0.69
C ALA A 204 3.10 -9.48 1.12
N ILE A 205 1.92 -10.02 1.44
CA ILE A 205 1.71 -11.44 1.75
C ILE A 205 2.15 -12.31 0.56
N VAL A 206 1.69 -11.98 -0.64
CA VAL A 206 2.02 -12.74 -1.86
C VAL A 206 3.51 -12.63 -2.19
N SER A 207 4.09 -11.44 -2.13
CA SER A 207 5.51 -11.20 -2.38
C SER A 207 6.39 -11.97 -1.40
N ARG A 208 6.03 -11.99 -0.11
CA ARG A 208 6.73 -12.76 0.92
C ARG A 208 6.71 -14.25 0.64
N LEU A 209 5.56 -14.80 0.25
CA LEU A 209 5.46 -16.22 -0.11
C LEU A 209 6.30 -16.54 -1.33
N ARG A 210 6.22 -15.71 -2.39
CA ARG A 210 7.04 -15.86 -3.60
C ARG A 210 8.52 -15.91 -3.28
N GLN A 211 9.02 -14.95 -2.50
CA GLN A 211 10.43 -14.89 -2.10
C GLN A 211 10.88 -16.17 -1.38
N VAL A 212 10.04 -16.73 -0.51
CA VAL A 212 10.35 -17.98 0.19
C VAL A 212 10.43 -19.15 -0.79
N ILE A 213 9.49 -19.25 -1.73
CA ILE A 213 9.49 -20.34 -2.71
C ILE A 213 10.66 -20.21 -3.70
N GLU A 214 10.96 -19.02 -4.22
CA GLU A 214 12.11 -18.78 -5.11
C GLU A 214 13.44 -19.12 -4.43
N ARG A 215 13.58 -18.75 -3.15
CA ARG A 215 14.84 -18.94 -2.41
C ARG A 215 15.01 -20.36 -1.85
N PHE A 216 13.93 -20.98 -1.42
CA PHE A 216 13.99 -22.21 -0.63
C PHE A 216 13.20 -23.38 -1.22
N GLY A 217 12.51 -23.18 -2.35
CA GLY A 217 11.61 -24.14 -2.97
C GLY A 217 12.26 -25.49 -3.27
N GLU A 218 13.56 -25.51 -3.57
CA GLU A 218 14.28 -26.76 -3.87
C GLU A 218 15.05 -27.34 -2.67
N SER A 219 15.41 -26.50 -1.70
CA SER A 219 16.37 -26.85 -0.65
C SER A 219 15.73 -27.16 0.70
N ARG A 220 14.64 -26.46 1.06
CA ARG A 220 13.95 -26.62 2.35
C ARG A 220 12.62 -27.39 2.23
N PHE A 221 12.33 -27.95 1.07
CA PHE A 221 11.17 -28.82 0.86
C PHE A 221 11.61 -30.24 0.47
N THR A 222 11.18 -31.24 1.24
CA THR A 222 11.47 -32.64 0.92
C THR A 222 10.69 -33.05 -0.32
N ARG A 223 11.39 -33.63 -1.31
CA ARG A 223 10.75 -34.11 -2.54
C ARG A 223 9.80 -35.26 -2.23
N TRP A 224 8.62 -35.19 -2.83
CA TRP A 224 7.57 -36.18 -2.74
C TRP A 224 7.27 -36.69 -4.15
N GLU A 225 8.05 -37.67 -4.61
CA GLU A 225 8.00 -38.17 -6.00
C GLU A 225 7.11 -39.42 -6.17
N SER A 226 6.90 -40.22 -5.11
CA SER A 226 6.08 -41.43 -5.19
C SER A 226 4.60 -41.19 -4.83
N ALA A 227 3.70 -41.91 -5.51
CA ALA A 227 2.28 -41.99 -5.14
C ALA A 227 2.08 -42.59 -3.72
N ALA A 228 3.02 -43.42 -3.26
CA ALA A 228 3.08 -43.85 -1.87
C ALA A 228 3.82 -42.81 -1.02
N ALA A 229 3.28 -42.47 0.16
CA ALA A 229 3.93 -41.56 1.12
C ALA A 229 5.14 -42.23 1.81
N LYS A 230 6.14 -42.65 1.02
CA LYS A 230 7.41 -43.20 1.47
C LYS A 230 8.52 -42.18 1.20
N ILE A 231 9.43 -42.04 2.16
CA ILE A 231 10.65 -41.26 1.97
C ILE A 231 11.59 -42.09 1.10
N ASP A 232 12.19 -41.46 0.09
CA ASP A 232 13.33 -42.07 -0.58
C ASP A 232 14.53 -42.07 0.39
N GLU A 233 14.91 -43.26 0.86
CA GLU A 233 16.02 -43.44 1.79
C GLU A 233 17.38 -43.08 1.17
N HIS A 234 17.47 -42.96 -0.16
CA HIS A 234 18.69 -42.59 -0.88
C HIS A 234 18.70 -41.10 -1.29
N GLY A 235 17.64 -40.35 -0.97
CA GLY A 235 17.53 -38.93 -1.27
C GLY A 235 18.36 -38.03 -0.34
N PRO A 236 18.80 -36.84 -0.81
CA PRO A 236 19.48 -35.88 0.04
C PRO A 236 18.58 -35.42 1.19
N ARG A 237 19.14 -35.34 2.40
CA ARG A 237 18.40 -34.86 3.58
C ARG A 237 18.05 -33.39 3.43
N THR A 238 16.78 -33.05 3.68
CA THR A 238 16.33 -31.66 3.73
C THR A 238 16.70 -31.03 5.08
N ILE A 239 17.64 -30.10 5.06
CA ILE A 239 18.04 -29.30 6.24
C ILE A 239 17.02 -28.18 6.45
N ASP A 240 16.73 -27.85 7.71
CA ASP A 240 15.77 -26.81 8.10
C ASP A 240 14.42 -26.92 7.36
N ARG A 241 13.84 -28.12 7.29
CA ARG A 241 12.66 -28.37 6.45
C ARG A 241 11.46 -27.44 6.77
N LEU A 242 10.95 -26.76 5.74
CA LEU A 242 9.68 -25.99 5.77
C LEU A 242 8.46 -26.85 5.43
N GLY A 243 8.66 -27.93 4.66
CA GLY A 243 7.57 -28.77 4.18
C GLY A 243 7.99 -29.80 3.13
N PHE A 244 7.05 -30.14 2.25
CA PHE A 244 7.23 -31.10 1.16
C PHE A 244 6.88 -30.46 -0.19
N ARG A 245 7.52 -30.90 -1.26
CA ARG A 245 7.23 -30.48 -2.64
C ARG A 245 6.86 -31.70 -3.46
N LYS A 246 5.68 -31.67 -4.07
CA LYS A 246 5.24 -32.67 -5.05
C LYS A 246 5.34 -32.08 -6.45
N THR A 247 6.08 -32.74 -7.32
CA THR A 247 6.20 -32.37 -8.73
C THR A 247 5.26 -33.26 -9.54
N MET A 248 4.47 -32.67 -10.43
CA MET A 248 3.66 -33.40 -11.41
C MET A 248 4.05 -32.96 -12.81
N GLU A 249 4.36 -33.94 -13.66
CA GLU A 249 4.66 -33.74 -15.08
C GLU A 249 3.38 -33.79 -15.90
N HIS A 250 3.29 -32.89 -16.87
CA HIS A 250 2.16 -32.74 -17.79
C HIS A 250 2.67 -32.72 -19.23
N GLY A 251 1.85 -33.16 -20.18
CA GLY A 251 2.20 -33.20 -21.60
C GLY A 251 2.88 -34.50 -22.04
N LEU A 252 3.27 -34.56 -23.32
CA LEU A 252 3.93 -35.71 -23.95
C LEU A 252 5.02 -35.19 -24.90
N GLY A 253 6.18 -35.84 -24.94
CA GLY A 253 7.29 -35.45 -25.83
C GLY A 253 7.86 -34.07 -25.51
N ASP A 254 8.07 -33.24 -26.54
CA ASP A 254 8.70 -31.91 -26.40
C ASP A 254 7.82 -30.86 -25.69
N SER A 255 6.55 -31.17 -25.40
CA SER A 255 5.63 -30.29 -24.65
C SER A 255 5.55 -30.63 -23.15
N LEU A 256 6.55 -31.32 -22.62
CA LEU A 256 6.61 -31.67 -21.20
C LEU A 256 6.78 -30.39 -20.35
N HIS A 257 5.89 -30.20 -19.38
CA HIS A 257 6.03 -29.15 -18.37
C HIS A 257 5.72 -29.70 -16.98
N THR A 258 6.32 -29.10 -15.96
CA THR A 258 6.19 -29.59 -14.58
C THR A 258 5.54 -28.55 -13.69
N THR A 259 4.50 -28.97 -12.95
CA THR A 259 3.92 -28.15 -11.89
C THR A 259 4.41 -28.61 -10.52
N ASN A 260 4.70 -27.66 -9.64
CA ASN A 260 5.14 -27.93 -8.28
C ASN A 260 4.05 -27.52 -7.29
N THR A 261 3.66 -28.42 -6.40
CA THR A 261 2.77 -28.14 -5.27
C THR A 261 3.55 -28.23 -3.95
N TYR A 262 3.47 -27.19 -3.14
CA TYR A 262 4.20 -27.09 -1.87
C TYR A 262 3.26 -27.32 -0.68
N TYR A 263 3.62 -28.26 0.19
CA TYR A 263 2.90 -28.60 1.42
C TYR A 263 3.69 -28.07 2.60
N VAL A 264 3.28 -26.91 3.10
CA VAL A 264 4.01 -26.19 4.15
C VAL A 264 3.48 -26.54 5.53
N LEU A 265 4.39 -26.83 6.46
CA LEU A 265 4.03 -27.20 7.83
C LEU A 265 3.52 -25.97 8.62
N PRO A 266 2.60 -26.14 9.59
CA PRO A 266 1.91 -25.02 10.20
C PRO A 266 2.79 -24.11 11.04
N GLU A 267 3.80 -24.69 11.72
CA GLU A 267 4.72 -23.91 12.55
C GLU A 267 5.60 -23.03 11.67
N SER A 268 6.31 -23.59 10.68
CA SER A 268 7.10 -22.82 9.72
C SER A 268 6.27 -21.78 8.96
N TRP A 269 5.01 -22.07 8.64
CA TRP A 269 4.09 -21.09 8.05
C TRP A 269 3.95 -19.83 8.91
N ARG A 270 3.75 -20.01 10.22
CA ARG A 270 3.52 -18.91 11.18
C ARG A 270 4.80 -18.25 11.66
N SER A 271 5.80 -19.02 12.09
CA SER A 271 6.96 -18.50 12.81
C SER A 271 8.17 -18.18 11.92
N GLU A 272 8.18 -18.63 10.66
CA GLU A 272 9.27 -18.35 9.72
C GLU A 272 8.79 -17.57 8.49
N ILE A 273 7.84 -18.13 7.72
CA ILE A 273 7.40 -17.55 6.44
C ILE A 273 6.69 -16.23 6.68
N PHE A 274 5.63 -16.26 7.50
CA PHE A 274 4.80 -15.09 7.81
C PHE A 274 5.05 -14.56 9.22
N ARG A 275 6.29 -14.68 9.71
CA ARG A 275 6.69 -14.19 11.01
C ARG A 275 6.32 -12.71 11.17
N GLY A 276 5.60 -12.38 12.24
CA GLY A 276 5.17 -11.00 12.53
C GLY A 276 3.91 -10.55 11.80
N MET A 277 3.35 -11.36 10.91
CA MET A 277 2.09 -11.07 10.22
C MET A 277 0.88 -11.70 10.93
N ASN A 278 -0.31 -11.15 10.70
CA ASN A 278 -1.55 -11.75 11.18
C ASN A 278 -1.93 -12.95 10.30
N ILE A 279 -1.76 -14.16 10.83
CA ILE A 279 -1.98 -15.41 10.09
C ILE A 279 -3.42 -15.58 9.60
N ASN A 280 -4.43 -15.06 10.31
CA ASN A 280 -5.81 -15.13 9.83
C ASN A 280 -6.01 -14.26 8.59
N ALA A 281 -5.40 -13.08 8.54
CA ALA A 281 -5.43 -12.20 7.38
C ALA A 281 -4.65 -12.80 6.20
N VAL A 282 -3.45 -13.34 6.46
CA VAL A 282 -2.63 -14.08 5.49
C VAL A 282 -3.43 -15.19 4.82
N ASN A 283 -4.03 -16.06 5.63
CA ASN A 283 -4.78 -17.22 5.18
C ASN A 283 -6.00 -16.81 4.35
N LYS A 284 -6.73 -15.78 4.80
CA LYS A 284 -7.89 -15.25 4.06
C LYS A 284 -7.49 -14.69 2.70
N GLU A 285 -6.41 -13.90 2.64
CA GLU A 285 -5.92 -13.30 1.41
C GLU A 285 -5.47 -14.37 0.40
N LEU A 286 -4.66 -15.33 0.85
CA LEU A 286 -4.13 -16.39 -0.03
C LEU A 286 -5.24 -17.32 -0.55
N LEU A 287 -6.28 -17.58 0.25
CA LEU A 287 -7.49 -18.28 -0.20
C LEU A 287 -8.25 -17.46 -1.26
N GLN A 288 -8.47 -16.17 -0.99
CA GLN A 288 -9.18 -15.28 -1.91
C GLN A 288 -8.49 -15.17 -3.27
N ARG A 289 -7.15 -15.21 -3.29
CA ARG A 289 -6.33 -15.17 -4.51
C ARG A 289 -6.10 -16.56 -5.15
N GLY A 290 -6.64 -17.64 -4.59
CA GLY A 290 -6.44 -19.00 -5.10
C GLY A 290 -5.00 -19.50 -5.04
N VAL A 291 -4.17 -18.92 -4.17
CA VAL A 291 -2.75 -19.28 -4.00
C VAL A 291 -2.62 -20.58 -3.21
N ILE A 292 -3.48 -20.74 -2.19
CA ILE A 292 -3.57 -21.95 -1.39
C ILE A 292 -4.89 -22.69 -1.62
N GLU A 293 -4.83 -24.01 -1.60
CA GLU A 293 -6.01 -24.86 -1.68
C GLU A 293 -6.74 -24.92 -0.34
N PRO A 294 -8.06 -24.66 -0.29
CA PRO A 294 -8.85 -24.84 0.92
C PRO A 294 -8.98 -26.32 1.28
N GLY A 295 -9.03 -26.61 2.57
CA GLY A 295 -9.43 -27.94 3.06
C GLY A 295 -10.91 -28.21 2.85
N ASN A 296 -11.31 -29.47 3.05
CA ASN A 296 -12.69 -29.91 2.92
C ASN A 296 -13.67 -29.15 3.84
N ASP A 297 -13.17 -28.56 4.93
CA ASP A 297 -13.92 -27.72 5.87
C ASP A 297 -13.87 -26.22 5.52
N GLY A 298 -13.36 -25.86 4.35
CA GLY A 298 -13.18 -24.48 3.89
C GLY A 298 -12.05 -23.71 4.58
N LYS A 299 -11.29 -24.35 5.48
CA LYS A 299 -10.17 -23.70 6.16
C LYS A 299 -8.93 -23.66 5.26
N ALA A 300 -8.02 -22.75 5.57
CA ALA A 300 -6.77 -22.57 4.82
C ALA A 300 -5.78 -23.74 4.93
N SER A 301 -6.01 -24.71 5.82
CA SER A 301 -5.11 -25.84 6.04
C SER A 301 -5.85 -27.16 5.95
N SER A 302 -5.19 -28.16 5.40
CA SER A 302 -5.76 -29.48 5.09
C SER A 302 -4.96 -30.57 5.78
N LEU A 303 -5.61 -31.68 6.15
CA LEU A 303 -4.93 -32.89 6.62
C LEU A 303 -4.42 -33.67 5.41
N VAL A 304 -3.12 -33.92 5.36
CA VAL A 304 -2.45 -34.63 4.27
C VAL A 304 -1.54 -35.69 4.87
N ARG A 305 -1.53 -36.89 4.29
CA ARG A 305 -0.59 -37.96 4.68
C ARG A 305 0.77 -37.70 4.03
N LEU A 306 1.69 -37.10 4.79
CA LEU A 306 3.02 -36.74 4.34
C LEU A 306 3.99 -37.93 4.44
N PRO A 307 4.97 -38.04 3.51
CA PRO A 307 6.03 -39.03 3.59
C PRO A 307 6.79 -38.98 4.92
N GLY A 308 6.82 -40.12 5.62
CA GLY A 308 7.55 -40.32 6.90
C GLY A 308 7.09 -39.51 8.11
N LEU A 309 6.09 -38.63 7.99
CA LEU A 309 5.47 -37.91 9.12
C LEU A 309 4.01 -38.33 9.36
N GLY A 310 3.45 -39.19 8.50
CA GLY A 310 2.06 -39.61 8.59
C GLY A 310 1.08 -38.46 8.29
N THR A 311 -0.12 -38.52 8.85
CA THR A 311 -1.14 -37.49 8.64
C THR A 311 -0.79 -36.22 9.40
N GLN A 312 -0.57 -35.13 8.67
CA GLN A 312 -0.21 -33.82 9.20
C GLN A 312 -1.09 -32.74 8.60
N ARG A 313 -1.31 -31.66 9.35
CA ARG A 313 -1.98 -30.46 8.83
C ARG A 313 -0.99 -29.62 8.03
N CYS A 314 -1.36 -29.20 6.83
CA CYS A 314 -0.50 -28.43 5.93
C CYS A 314 -1.25 -27.29 5.27
N TYR A 315 -0.51 -26.24 4.91
CA TYR A 315 -0.96 -25.24 3.93
C TYR A 315 -0.49 -25.70 2.55
N ILE A 316 -1.42 -25.86 1.61
CA ILE A 316 -1.14 -26.40 0.28
C ILE A 316 -1.06 -25.24 -0.72
N VAL A 317 0.14 -24.90 -1.16
CA VAL A 317 0.39 -23.83 -2.15
C VAL A 317 0.44 -24.47 -3.55
N LYS A 318 -0.54 -24.14 -4.40
CA LYS A 318 -0.65 -24.69 -5.77
C LYS A 318 -0.15 -23.75 -6.84
N THR A 319 -0.40 -22.45 -6.66
CA THR A 319 -0.08 -21.44 -7.66
C THR A 319 0.92 -20.48 -7.04
N ILE A 320 2.11 -20.36 -7.63
CA ILE A 320 3.04 -19.30 -7.22
C ILE A 320 2.66 -18.04 -8.02
N PRO A 321 2.22 -16.96 -7.37
CA PRO A 321 1.78 -15.77 -8.09
C PRO A 321 2.93 -15.16 -8.90
N GLY A 322 2.74 -14.94 -10.21
CA GLY A 322 3.76 -14.37 -11.12
C GLY A 322 4.56 -15.38 -11.94
N LEU A 323 4.51 -16.69 -11.65
CA LEU A 323 5.12 -17.73 -12.49
C LEU A 323 4.14 -18.26 -13.57
N ALA A 324 2.84 -18.30 -13.26
CA ALA A 324 1.80 -18.79 -14.17
C ALA A 324 1.63 -17.93 -15.45
N GLU A 325 1.96 -16.64 -15.43
CA GLU A 325 1.92 -15.79 -16.64
C GLU A 325 3.10 -16.03 -17.60
N SER A 326 4.21 -16.60 -17.10
CA SER A 326 5.34 -16.98 -17.96
C SER A 326 5.07 -18.28 -18.73
N GLU A 327 4.34 -19.22 -18.11
CA GLU A 327 3.98 -20.50 -18.72
C GLU A 327 2.85 -20.33 -19.76
N ALA A 328 1.90 -19.42 -19.52
CA ALA A 328 0.82 -19.12 -20.48
C ALA A 328 1.26 -18.28 -21.70
N ARG A 329 2.43 -17.63 -21.66
CA ARG A 329 3.03 -16.94 -22.82
C ARG A 329 4.01 -17.82 -23.61
N ALA A 330 4.36 -18.99 -23.07
CA ALA A 330 5.26 -19.96 -23.70
C ALA A 330 4.52 -21.15 -24.34
N ALA A 331 3.19 -21.19 -24.24
CA ALA A 331 2.29 -22.13 -24.94
C ALA A 331 1.55 -21.40 -26.07
#